data_AF-A0A453EQW7-F1
#
_entry.id   AF-A0A453EQW7-F1
#
_cell.length_a   1.000
_cell.length_b   1.000
_cell.length_c   1.000
_cell.angle_alpha   90.00
_cell.angle_beta   90.00
_cell.angle_gamma   90.00
#
_symmetry.space_group_name_H-M   'P 1'
#
loop_
_entity.id
_entity.type
_entity.pdbx_description
1 polymer ?
#
loop_
_entity_poly.entity_id
_entity_poly.type
_entity_poly.pdbx_seq_one_letter_code
_entity_poly.pdbx_strand_id
1 'polypeptide(L)'
;MDLHAIQGQRPATILQSMMHYKVQRYLSLMNLPVNMNLLELKYYCISQSNQERQVATTLYSLEDTISRRKEEIVTEGSGKPSWTKKLLLDNQLLCSKIREEAGELIETLLENEDKSRTASEMADLLYHAMVLLSVRDVKMEEVLEVLRRRFSQSGVEEKASRKKS
;
A
#
# COMPACT_ATOMS: atom_id res chain seq x y z
N MET A 1 -31.79 -13.07 15.94
CA MET A 1 -32.84 -12.13 16.36
C MET A 1 -34.09 -12.97 16.53
N ASP A 2 -34.62 -13.06 17.73
CA ASP A 2 -35.75 -13.94 18.05
C ASP A 2 -37.03 -13.36 17.43
N LEU A 3 -37.63 -14.08 16.47
CA LEU A 3 -38.75 -13.60 15.66
C LEU A 3 -40.02 -13.37 16.49
N HIS A 4 -40.10 -13.95 17.69
CA HIS A 4 -41.25 -13.81 18.59
C HIS A 4 -41.30 -12.46 19.34
N ALA A 5 -40.19 -11.70 19.43
CA ALA A 5 -40.15 -10.44 20.18
C ALA A 5 -40.75 -9.22 19.42
N ILE A 6 -41.24 -9.42 18.19
CA ILE A 6 -41.66 -8.33 17.28
C ILE A 6 -43.19 -8.22 17.19
N GLN A 7 -43.93 -9.23 17.66
CA GLN A 7 -45.40 -9.23 17.65
C GLN A 7 -45.94 -8.23 18.71
N GLY A 8 -46.22 -7.00 18.26
CA GLY A 8 -46.83 -5.95 19.08
C GLY A 8 -46.18 -4.56 18.93
N GLN A 9 -45.07 -4.44 18.20
CA GLN A 9 -44.44 -3.14 17.95
C GLN A 9 -45.07 -2.43 16.75
N ARG A 10 -45.16 -1.09 16.84
CA ARG A 10 -45.65 -0.26 15.72
C ARG A 10 -44.76 -0.47 14.49
N PRO A 11 -45.32 -0.50 13.26
CA PRO A 11 -44.56 -0.80 12.03
C PRO A 11 -43.31 0.09 11.84
N ALA A 12 -43.37 1.35 12.26
CA ALA A 12 -42.25 2.28 12.21
C ALA A 12 -41.06 1.85 13.10
N THR A 13 -41.33 1.27 14.28
CA THR A 13 -40.30 0.81 15.22
C THR A 13 -39.58 -0.45 14.71
N ILE A 14 -40.32 -1.31 13.99
CA ILE A 14 -39.77 -2.50 13.34
C ILE A 14 -38.83 -2.10 12.20
N LEU A 15 -39.26 -1.18 11.33
CA LEU A 15 -38.43 -0.62 10.25
C LEU A 15 -37.16 0.04 10.79
N GLN A 16 -37.27 0.83 11.87
CA GLN A 16 -36.12 1.47 12.50
C GLN A 16 -35.14 0.44 13.11
N SER A 17 -35.65 -0.61 13.75
CA SER A 17 -34.82 -1.70 14.29
C SER A 17 -34.15 -2.54 13.20
N MET A 18 -34.85 -2.81 12.09
CA MET A 18 -34.29 -3.52 10.93
C MET A 18 -33.23 -2.68 10.19
N MET A 19 -33.43 -1.37 10.07
CA MET A 19 -32.41 -0.47 9.52
C MET A 19 -31.19 -0.43 10.44
N HIS A 20 -31.38 -0.31 11.75
CA HIS A 20 -30.29 -0.33 12.72
C HIS A 20 -29.50 -1.64 12.64
N TYR A 21 -30.17 -2.80 12.58
CA TYR A 21 -29.50 -4.10 12.43
C TYR A 21 -28.71 -4.23 11.11
N LYS A 22 -29.27 -3.77 9.98
CA LYS A 22 -28.55 -3.78 8.68
C LYS A 22 -27.30 -2.90 8.71
N VAL A 23 -27.39 -1.72 9.33
CA VAL A 23 -26.26 -0.82 9.50
C VAL A 23 -25.19 -1.45 10.40
N GLN A 24 -25.58 -2.02 11.55
CA GLN A 24 -24.65 -2.69 12.47
C GLN A 24 -23.95 -3.89 11.82
N ARG A 25 -24.67 -4.68 11.01
CA ARG A 25 -24.09 -5.81 10.26
C ARG A 25 -23.11 -5.36 9.19
N TYR A 26 -23.39 -4.25 8.50
CA TYR A 26 -22.48 -3.68 7.50
C TYR A 26 -21.19 -3.15 8.15
N LEU A 27 -21.31 -2.48 9.30
CA LEU A 27 -20.16 -1.98 10.08
C LEU A 27 -19.27 -3.13 10.60
N SER A 28 -19.88 -4.24 11.04
CA SER A 28 -19.15 -5.44 11.47
C SER A 28 -18.39 -6.14 10.33
N LEU A 29 -18.96 -6.21 9.12
CA LEU A 29 -18.29 -6.81 7.95
C LEU A 29 -17.10 -5.97 7.44
N MET A 30 -17.12 -4.67 7.68
CA MET A 30 -16.08 -3.72 7.27
C MET A 30 -15.02 -3.51 8.37
N ASN A 31 -15.11 -4.24 9.49
CA ASN A 31 -14.23 -4.12 10.66
C ASN A 31 -14.12 -2.67 11.19
N LEU A 32 -15.19 -1.89 11.05
CA LEU A 32 -15.25 -0.49 11.47
C LEU A 32 -15.56 -0.40 12.96
N PRO A 33 -15.00 0.59 13.69
CA PRO A 33 -15.32 0.81 15.10
C PRO A 33 -16.82 1.04 15.28
N VAL A 34 -17.45 0.21 16.13
CA VAL A 34 -18.90 -0.05 16.16
C VAL A 34 -19.75 1.07 16.79
N ASN A 35 -19.18 2.27 16.97
CA ASN A 35 -19.82 3.36 17.72
C ASN A 35 -19.55 4.76 17.14
N MET A 36 -19.38 4.86 15.82
CA MET A 36 -19.18 6.13 15.13
C MET A 36 -20.48 6.65 14.52
N ASN A 37 -20.72 7.96 14.64
CA ASN A 37 -21.83 8.62 13.96
C ASN A 37 -21.53 8.81 12.45
N LEU A 38 -22.54 9.20 11.66
CA LEU A 38 -22.41 9.32 10.20
C LEU A 38 -21.32 10.33 9.76
N LEU A 39 -21.08 11.38 10.55
CA LEU A 39 -20.03 12.37 10.26
C LEU A 39 -18.65 11.80 10.54
N GLU A 40 -18.51 11.09 11.65
CA GLU A 40 -17.29 10.37 12.04
C GLU A 40 -16.94 9.24 11.07
N LEU A 41 -17.93 8.47 10.59
CA LEU A 41 -17.76 7.46 9.56
C LEU A 41 -17.31 8.07 8.23
N LYS A 42 -17.91 9.20 7.82
CA LYS A 42 -17.44 9.93 6.63
C LYS A 42 -16.01 10.41 6.82
N TYR A 43 -15.69 10.98 7.97
CA TYR A 43 -14.34 11.48 8.26
C TYR A 43 -13.30 10.36 8.29
N TYR A 44 -13.62 9.21 8.91
CA TYR A 44 -12.78 8.02 8.94
C TYR A 44 -12.57 7.40 7.56
N CYS A 45 -13.62 7.24 6.76
CA CYS A 45 -13.49 6.75 5.38
C CYS A 45 -12.70 7.74 4.49
N ILE A 46 -12.91 9.04 4.67
CA ILE A 46 -12.14 10.09 3.99
C ILE A 46 -10.68 10.02 4.45
N SER A 47 -10.39 9.88 5.75
CA SER A 47 -9.00 9.81 6.24
C SER A 47 -8.29 8.54 5.77
N GLN A 48 -8.97 7.39 5.78
CA GLN A 48 -8.42 6.13 5.28
C GLN A 48 -8.14 6.20 3.77
N SER A 49 -9.11 6.67 2.98
CA SER A 49 -8.90 6.87 1.54
C SER A 49 -7.83 7.93 1.23
N ASN A 50 -7.65 8.94 2.09
CA ASN A 50 -6.60 9.94 1.94
C ASN A 50 -5.22 9.37 2.29
N GLN A 51 -5.13 8.48 3.28
CA GLN A 51 -3.90 7.78 3.64
C GLN A 51 -3.46 6.78 2.54
N GLU A 52 -4.41 6.03 1.97
CA GLU A 52 -4.16 5.18 0.78
C GLU A 52 -3.73 6.01 -0.44
N ARG A 53 -4.35 7.17 -0.66
CA ARG A 53 -3.94 8.14 -1.69
C ARG A 53 -2.54 8.68 -1.41
N GLN A 54 -2.19 8.92 -0.15
CA GLN A 54 -0.89 9.46 0.27
C GLN A 54 0.26 8.46 0.03
N VAL A 55 0.07 7.16 0.29
CA VAL A 55 1.09 6.12 0.05
C VAL A 55 1.41 5.97 -1.44
N ALA A 56 0.38 5.95 -2.30
CA ALA A 56 0.59 5.94 -3.75
C ALA A 56 1.32 7.22 -4.20
N THR A 57 0.95 8.39 -3.65
CA THR A 57 1.64 9.64 -4.00
C THR A 57 3.12 9.65 -3.61
N THR A 58 3.54 8.92 -2.56
CA THR A 58 4.94 8.92 -2.13
C THR A 58 5.85 8.20 -3.12
N LEU A 59 5.48 7.01 -3.61
CA LEU A 59 6.29 6.28 -4.60
C LEU A 59 6.34 7.03 -5.94
N TYR A 60 5.23 7.60 -6.41
CA TYR A 60 5.25 8.44 -7.61
C TYR A 60 6.06 9.73 -7.42
N SER A 61 6.03 10.35 -6.23
CA SER A 61 6.86 11.53 -5.94
C SER A 61 8.35 11.20 -5.89
N LEU A 62 8.69 10.01 -5.40
CA LEU A 62 10.06 9.50 -5.42
C LEU A 62 10.51 9.21 -6.86
N GLU A 63 9.65 8.61 -7.68
CA GLU A 63 9.91 8.38 -9.11
C GLU A 63 10.16 9.70 -9.85
N ASP A 64 9.33 10.71 -9.63
CA ASP A 64 9.51 12.07 -10.19
C ASP A 64 10.85 12.67 -9.76
N THR A 65 11.17 12.58 -8.46
CA THR A 65 12.42 13.11 -7.92
C THR A 65 13.64 12.41 -8.52
N ILE A 66 13.61 11.09 -8.70
CA ILE A 66 14.68 10.34 -9.35
C ILE A 66 14.78 10.72 -10.83
N SER A 67 13.66 10.89 -11.52
CA SER A 67 13.60 11.27 -12.93
C SER A 67 14.20 12.66 -13.17
N ARG A 68 13.82 13.66 -12.35
CA ARG A 68 14.43 15.00 -12.40
C ARG A 68 15.96 14.94 -12.21
N ARG A 69 16.42 14.15 -11.23
CA ARG A 69 17.87 13.97 -10.99
C ARG A 69 18.59 13.25 -12.14
N LYS A 70 17.89 12.36 -12.86
CA LYS A 70 18.40 11.71 -14.07
C LYS A 70 18.54 12.70 -15.22
N GLU A 71 17.58 13.60 -15.40
CA GLU A 71 17.64 14.67 -16.41
C GLU A 71 18.79 15.66 -16.13
N GLU A 72 18.98 16.04 -14.86
CA GLU A 72 20.08 16.93 -14.46
C GLU A 72 21.49 16.37 -14.73
N ILE A 73 21.65 15.05 -14.87
CA ILE A 73 22.94 14.43 -15.26
C ILE A 73 23.27 14.80 -16.71
N VAL A 74 22.26 14.91 -17.57
CA VAL A 74 22.42 15.18 -19.00
C VAL A 74 22.76 16.65 -19.24
N THR A 75 22.28 17.55 -18.37
CA THR A 75 22.32 19.00 -18.59
C THR A 75 23.46 19.73 -17.86
N GLU A 76 24.01 19.20 -16.78
CA GLU A 76 25.02 19.91 -15.98
C GLU A 76 26.35 19.15 -15.82
N GLY A 77 27.45 19.82 -16.17
CA GLY A 77 28.82 19.36 -15.93
C GLY A 77 29.61 20.33 -15.04
N SER A 78 29.29 20.44 -13.74
CA SER A 78 30.24 20.90 -12.70
C SER A 78 29.59 21.00 -11.30
N GLY A 79 29.59 19.91 -10.54
CA GLY A 79 29.22 19.88 -9.12
C GLY A 79 29.46 18.50 -8.52
N LYS A 80 29.63 18.38 -7.19
CA LYS A 80 29.69 17.05 -6.55
C LYS A 80 28.36 16.34 -6.83
N PRO A 81 28.35 15.14 -7.44
CA PRO A 81 27.11 14.47 -7.79
C PRO A 81 26.33 14.15 -6.50
N SER A 82 25.03 14.43 -6.51
CA SER A 82 24.12 14.01 -5.44
C SER A 82 24.16 12.48 -5.31
N TRP A 83 23.77 11.94 -4.15
CA TRP A 83 23.78 10.49 -3.91
C TRP A 83 23.04 9.71 -5.02
N THR A 84 21.85 10.18 -5.40
CA THR A 84 21.08 9.58 -6.50
C THR A 84 21.85 9.63 -7.83
N LYS A 85 22.55 10.73 -8.14
CA LYS A 85 23.36 10.83 -9.37
C LYS A 85 24.48 9.79 -9.38
N LYS A 86 25.14 9.53 -8.26
CA LYS A 86 26.17 8.47 -8.16
C LYS A 86 25.56 7.09 -8.47
N LEU A 87 24.42 6.78 -7.87
CA LEU A 87 23.73 5.51 -8.10
C LEU A 87 23.24 5.35 -9.55
N LEU A 88 22.77 6.45 -10.18
CA LEU A 88 22.33 6.45 -11.58
C LEU A 88 23.49 6.27 -12.57
N LEU A 89 24.71 6.66 -12.20
CA LEU A 89 25.90 6.58 -13.04
C LEU A 89 26.74 5.31 -12.82
N ASP A 90 26.60 4.66 -11.67
CA ASP A 90 27.39 3.48 -11.29
C ASP A 90 26.49 2.29 -10.96
N ASN A 91 26.32 1.41 -11.96
CA ASN A 91 25.54 0.18 -11.83
C ASN A 91 26.12 -0.79 -10.80
N GLN A 92 27.45 -0.82 -10.62
CA GLN A 92 28.07 -1.73 -9.66
C GLN A 92 27.76 -1.26 -8.23
N LEU A 93 27.89 0.04 -7.97
CA LEU A 93 27.50 0.65 -6.70
C LEU A 93 26.02 0.41 -6.40
N LEU A 94 25.13 0.67 -7.38
CA LEU A 94 23.69 0.45 -7.21
C LEU A 94 23.36 -1.00 -6.87
N CYS A 95 23.90 -1.97 -7.62
CA CYS A 95 23.70 -3.38 -7.32
C CYS A 95 24.31 -3.80 -5.98
N SER A 96 25.43 -3.21 -5.57
CA SER A 96 26.02 -3.45 -4.25
C SER A 96 25.09 -3.01 -3.14
N LYS A 97 24.57 -1.77 -3.23
CA LYS A 97 23.62 -1.23 -2.25
C LYS A 97 22.35 -2.07 -2.17
N ILE A 98 21.75 -2.46 -3.30
CA ILE A 98 20.55 -3.32 -3.29
C ILE A 98 20.80 -4.64 -2.54
N ARG A 99 21.97 -5.26 -2.70
CA ARG A 99 22.30 -6.50 -1.99
C ARG A 99 22.50 -6.26 -0.49
N GLU A 100 23.15 -5.17 -0.14
CA GLU A 100 23.37 -4.75 1.25
C GLU A 100 22.03 -4.53 1.97
N GLU A 101 21.15 -3.68 1.43
CA GLU A 101 19.85 -3.38 2.06
C GLU A 101 18.93 -4.60 2.12
N ALA A 102 19.00 -5.49 1.12
CA ALA A 102 18.27 -6.75 1.16
C ALA A 102 18.81 -7.69 2.25
N GLY A 103 20.12 -7.68 2.49
CA GLY A 103 20.76 -8.39 3.60
C GLY A 103 20.34 -7.82 4.94
N GLU A 104 20.46 -6.50 5.13
CA GLU A 104 20.07 -5.82 6.36
C GLU A 104 18.58 -6.03 6.70
N LEU A 105 17.70 -5.97 5.70
CA LEU A 105 16.27 -6.28 5.88
C LEU A 105 16.03 -7.73 6.36
N ILE A 106 16.83 -8.69 5.87
CA ILE A 106 16.74 -10.09 6.33
C ILE A 106 17.28 -10.21 7.76
N GLU A 107 18.39 -9.53 8.05
CA GLU A 107 19.01 -9.51 9.38
C GLU A 107 18.07 -8.95 10.44
N THR A 108 17.24 -7.95 10.13
CA THR A 108 16.27 -7.42 11.12
C THR A 108 15.32 -8.51 11.65
N LEU A 109 14.96 -9.47 10.80
CA LEU A 109 14.14 -10.61 11.18
C LEU A 109 14.94 -11.68 11.95
N LEU A 110 16.16 -11.99 11.50
CA LEU A 110 17.00 -13.03 12.10
C LEU A 110 17.47 -12.65 13.49
N GLU A 111 17.82 -11.38 13.70
CA GLU A 111 18.31 -10.84 14.97
C GLU A 111 17.17 -10.32 15.88
N ASN A 112 15.91 -10.49 15.45
CA ASN A 112 14.72 -10.04 16.18
C ASN A 112 14.80 -8.55 16.57
N GLU A 113 15.21 -7.72 15.61
CA GLU A 113 15.26 -6.28 15.75
C GLU A 113 13.86 -5.66 15.77
N ASP A 114 13.78 -4.39 16.16
CA ASP A 114 12.50 -3.73 16.30
C ASP A 114 11.86 -3.34 14.94
N LYS A 115 10.56 -3.04 15.00
CA LYS A 115 9.76 -2.70 13.81
C LYS A 115 10.26 -1.46 13.07
N SER A 116 10.84 -0.49 13.78
CA SER A 116 11.33 0.74 13.17
C SER A 116 12.58 0.48 12.33
N ARG A 117 13.47 -0.40 12.79
CA ARG A 117 14.63 -0.83 12.02
C ARG A 117 14.22 -1.58 10.75
N THR A 118 13.29 -2.54 10.86
CA THR A 118 12.72 -3.23 9.68
C THR A 118 12.09 -2.26 8.67
N ALA A 119 11.37 -1.24 9.14
CA ALA A 119 10.78 -0.23 8.27
C ALA A 119 11.83 0.64 7.57
N SER A 120 12.95 0.94 8.25
CA SER A 120 14.09 1.67 7.68
C SER A 120 14.75 0.88 6.56
N GLU A 121 15.14 -0.38 6.80
CA GLU A 121 15.83 -1.19 5.77
C GLU A 121 14.94 -1.46 4.56
N MET A 122 13.63 -1.65 4.78
CA MET A 122 12.69 -1.79 3.68
C MET A 122 12.55 -0.48 2.87
N ALA A 123 12.61 0.68 3.53
CA ALA A 123 12.59 1.97 2.84
C ALA A 123 13.84 2.17 1.98
N ASP A 124 15.01 1.81 2.50
CA ASP A 124 16.29 1.90 1.76
C ASP A 124 16.32 0.92 0.59
N LEU A 125 15.88 -0.33 0.79
CA LEU A 125 15.74 -1.31 -0.29
C LEU A 125 14.79 -0.81 -1.39
N LEU A 126 13.62 -0.26 -1.02
CA LEU A 126 12.68 0.32 -1.98
C LEU A 126 13.29 1.50 -2.74
N TYR A 127 14.00 2.38 -2.05
CA TYR A 127 14.67 3.52 -2.66
C TYR A 127 15.66 3.06 -3.74
N HIS A 128 16.55 2.12 -3.40
CA HIS A 128 17.54 1.61 -4.33
C HIS A 128 16.90 0.82 -5.48
N ALA A 129 15.85 0.05 -5.22
CA ALA A 129 15.08 -0.61 -6.27
C ALA A 129 14.44 0.38 -7.25
N MET A 130 13.90 1.50 -6.76
CA MET A 130 13.34 2.56 -7.60
C MET A 130 14.38 3.27 -8.47
N VAL A 131 15.60 3.46 -7.96
CA VAL A 131 16.70 3.96 -8.79
C VAL A 131 17.03 2.97 -9.91
N LEU A 132 17.03 1.66 -9.62
CA LEU A 132 17.21 0.63 -10.64
C LEU A 132 16.12 0.67 -11.70
N LEU A 133 14.85 0.81 -11.32
CA LEU A 133 13.74 0.97 -12.27
C LEU A 133 14.01 2.15 -13.22
N SER A 134 14.45 3.28 -12.70
CA SER A 134 14.81 4.45 -13.51
C SER A 134 15.99 4.19 -14.46
N VAL A 135 17.03 3.48 -14.02
CA VAL A 135 18.16 3.06 -14.90
C VAL A 135 17.66 2.15 -16.03
N ARG A 136 16.68 1.29 -15.76
CA ARG A 136 16.11 0.33 -16.71
C ARG A 136 14.94 0.87 -17.53
N ASP A 137 14.56 2.13 -17.32
CA ASP A 137 13.42 2.79 -17.96
C ASP A 137 12.09 2.06 -17.73
N VAL A 138 11.92 1.50 -16.53
CA VAL A 138 10.68 0.85 -16.09
C VAL A 138 9.94 1.80 -15.16
N LYS A 139 8.66 2.05 -15.43
CA LYS A 139 7.82 2.89 -14.57
C LYS A 139 7.28 2.12 -13.37
N MET A 140 7.06 2.82 -12.26
CA MET A 140 6.42 2.24 -11.08
C MET A 140 5.02 1.68 -11.41
N GLU A 141 4.29 2.32 -12.32
CA GLU A 141 2.98 1.83 -12.79
C GLU A 141 3.05 0.42 -13.37
N GLU A 142 4.12 0.08 -14.10
CA GLU A 142 4.33 -1.24 -14.69
C GLU A 142 4.59 -2.29 -13.61
N VAL A 143 5.35 -1.95 -12.57
CA VAL A 143 5.57 -2.82 -11.40
C VAL A 143 4.25 -3.08 -10.66
N LEU A 144 3.46 -2.02 -10.43
CA LEU A 144 2.15 -2.14 -9.79
C LEU A 144 1.18 -2.98 -10.63
N GLU A 145 1.26 -2.91 -11.96
CA GLU A 145 0.47 -3.75 -12.86
C GLU A 145 0.82 -5.23 -12.70
N VAL A 146 2.12 -5.56 -12.62
CA VAL A 146 2.57 -6.93 -12.34
C VAL A 146 2.02 -7.42 -11.00
N LEU A 147 2.07 -6.59 -9.95
CA LEU A 147 1.53 -6.94 -8.64
C LEU A 147 0.00 -7.14 -8.69
N ARG A 148 -0.75 -6.24 -9.33
CA ARG A 148 -2.22 -6.37 -9.51
C ARG A 148 -2.60 -7.68 -10.20
N ARG A 149 -1.85 -8.11 -11.21
CA ARG A 149 -2.07 -9.40 -11.88
C ARG A 149 -1.85 -10.58 -10.94
N ARG A 150 -0.81 -10.55 -10.10
CA ARG A 150 -0.54 -11.59 -9.10
C ARG A 150 -1.68 -11.71 -8.08
N PHE A 151 -2.25 -10.59 -7.63
CA PHE A 151 -3.42 -10.59 -6.74
C PHE A 151 -4.71 -11.04 -7.43
N SER A 152 -4.85 -10.77 -8.74
CA SER A 152 -6.05 -11.13 -9.49
C SER A 152 -6.10 -12.62 -9.86
N GLN A 153 -4.94 -13.26 -10.07
CA GLN A 153 -4.84 -14.68 -10.39
C GLN A 153 -5.25 -15.57 -9.21
N SER A 154 -4.85 -15.24 -7.98
CA SER A 154 -5.20 -16.03 -6.80
C SER A 154 -6.71 -16.14 -6.57
N GLY A 155 -7.52 -15.12 -6.94
CA GLY A 155 -8.98 -15.15 -6.79
C GLY A 155 -9.76 -15.81 -7.95
N VAL A 156 -9.18 -15.92 -9.15
CA VAL A 156 -9.83 -16.56 -10.31
C VAL A 156 -9.67 -18.08 -10.24
N GLU A 157 -8.49 -18.57 -9.85
CA GLU A 157 -8.23 -20.00 -9.64
C GLU A 157 -9.06 -20.56 -8.48
N GLU A 158 -9.26 -19.77 -7.41
CA GLU A 158 -10.10 -20.12 -6.27
C GLU A 158 -11.62 -20.15 -6.58
N LYS A 159 -12.07 -19.39 -7.59
CA LYS A 159 -13.46 -19.47 -8.10
C LYS A 159 -13.65 -20.61 -9.10
N ALA A 160 -12.62 -20.96 -9.87
CA ALA A 160 -12.65 -22.07 -10.80
C ALA A 160 -12.69 -23.43 -10.08
N SER A 161 -12.04 -23.56 -8.91
CA SER A 161 -12.10 -24.78 -8.08
C SER A 161 -13.47 -24.99 -7.43
N ARG A 162 -14.21 -23.93 -7.09
CA ARG A 162 -15.56 -24.02 -6.48
C ARG A 162 -16.66 -24.50 -7.43
N LYS A 163 -16.48 -24.41 -8.75
CA LYS A 163 -17.44 -24.94 -9.75
C LYS A 163 -17.17 -26.39 -10.16
N LYS A 164 -16.11 -27.00 -9.62
CA LYS A 164 -15.74 -28.39 -9.92
C LYS A 164 -16.03 -29.37 -8.77
N SER A 165 -16.73 -28.93 -7.73
CA SER A 165 -17.23 -29.77 -6.64
C SER A 165 -18.75 -29.79 -6.58
#